data_AF-A0A1G7M172-F1
#
_entry.id   AF-A0A1G7M172-F1
#
_cell.length_a   1.000
_cell.length_b   1.000
_cell.length_c   1.000
_cell.angle_alpha   90.00
_cell.angle_beta   90.00
_cell.angle_gamma   90.00
#
_symmetry.space_group_name_H-M   'P 1'
#
loop_
_entity.id
_entity.type
_entity.pdbx_description
1 polymer ?
#
loop_
_entity_poly.entity_id
_entity_poly.type
_entity_poly.pdbx_seq_one_letter_code
_entity_poly.pdbx_strand_id
1 'polypeptide(L)'
;MKTIKFSIVLLALLFSRSLVQAGSFNAKITPSIQDSLVAVKHPHLSDYKVLESGAIIIYEHQRPGDKLNLFKPIVTHYFSVKGSDKVYLLTVGNLKKIYRNGPHFDILDTRFRTDGDLLNYDHIHQQYSINYYLSKNNR
;
A
#
# COMPACT_ATOMS: atom_id res chain seq x y z
N MET A 1 -44.80 20.13 -45.90
CA MET A 1 -43.54 20.88 -45.95
C MET A 1 -43.50 21.87 -44.80
N LYS A 2 -42.59 21.69 -43.84
CA LYS A 2 -42.33 22.66 -42.75
C LYS A 2 -40.82 22.84 -42.66
N THR A 3 -40.35 24.05 -42.94
CA THR A 3 -38.95 24.45 -42.77
C THR A 3 -38.78 25.01 -41.36
N ILE A 4 -37.89 24.42 -40.58
CA ILE A 4 -37.48 24.95 -39.27
C ILE A 4 -36.17 25.71 -39.52
N LYS A 5 -36.20 27.03 -39.31
CA LYS A 5 -35.01 27.87 -39.34
C LYS A 5 -34.36 27.85 -37.95
N PHE A 6 -33.10 27.44 -37.88
CA PHE A 6 -32.28 27.60 -36.69
C PHE A 6 -31.78 29.05 -36.59
N SER A 7 -32.08 29.72 -35.47
CA SER A 7 -31.51 31.02 -35.13
C SER A 7 -30.52 30.81 -33.98
N ILE A 8 -29.25 31.05 -34.26
CA ILE A 8 -28.16 31.06 -33.28
C ILE A 8 -28.15 32.47 -32.69
N VAL A 9 -28.59 32.62 -31.46
CA VAL A 9 -28.30 33.81 -30.66
C VAL A 9 -27.51 33.39 -29.44
N LEU A 10 -26.23 33.75 -29.53
CA LEU A 10 -25.22 33.84 -28.50
C LEU A 10 -25.77 34.62 -27.29
N LEU A 11 -25.84 33.98 -26.12
CA LEU A 11 -25.89 34.71 -24.85
C LEU A 11 -25.15 33.91 -23.77
N ALA A 12 -23.91 34.33 -23.53
CA ALA A 12 -23.10 33.90 -22.41
C ALA A 12 -23.73 34.42 -21.11
N LEU A 13 -24.20 33.50 -20.25
CA LEU A 13 -24.64 33.83 -18.89
C LEU A 13 -24.08 32.78 -17.91
N LEU A 14 -23.02 33.22 -17.23
CA LEU A 14 -22.75 33.02 -15.81
C LEU A 14 -22.69 31.58 -15.28
N PHE A 15 -21.53 30.94 -15.44
CA PHE A 15 -21.11 29.90 -14.51
C PHE A 15 -20.72 30.54 -13.17
N SER A 16 -21.68 30.64 -12.24
CA SER A 16 -21.39 30.86 -10.83
C SER A 16 -20.74 29.59 -10.25
N ARG A 17 -19.42 29.46 -10.43
CA ARG A 17 -18.63 28.54 -9.60
C ARG A 17 -18.52 29.17 -8.22
N SER A 18 -19.31 28.69 -7.27
CA SER A 18 -19.01 28.89 -5.86
C SER A 18 -17.71 28.16 -5.54
N LEU A 19 -16.61 28.92 -5.50
CA LEU A 19 -15.39 28.51 -4.82
C LEU A 19 -15.71 28.45 -3.33
N VAL A 20 -16.13 27.28 -2.85
CA VAL A 20 -16.04 26.98 -1.42
C VAL A 20 -14.54 26.88 -1.12
N GLN A 21 -14.03 27.98 -0.57
CA GLN A 21 -12.69 28.07 -0.01
C GLN A 21 -12.64 27.14 1.21
N ALA A 22 -12.20 25.90 0.99
CA ALA A 22 -11.80 25.02 2.08
C ALA A 22 -10.60 25.67 2.77
N GLY A 23 -10.74 25.93 4.07
CA GLY A 23 -9.68 26.47 4.91
C GLY A 23 -8.40 25.65 4.73
N SER A 24 -7.33 26.34 4.37
CA SER A 24 -5.98 25.82 4.28
C SER A 24 -5.59 25.18 5.61
N PHE A 25 -5.57 23.84 5.66
CA PHE A 25 -4.76 23.16 6.66
C PHE A 25 -3.32 23.48 6.32
N ASN A 26 -2.73 24.37 7.12
CA ASN A 26 -1.30 24.67 7.14
C ASN A 26 -0.57 23.45 7.72
N ALA A 27 -0.61 22.33 7.01
CA ALA A 27 0.32 21.24 7.19
C ALA A 27 1.58 21.66 6.45
N LYS A 28 2.64 21.94 7.22
CA LYS A 28 3.99 22.14 6.72
C LYS A 28 4.34 20.92 5.85
N ILE A 29 4.21 21.05 4.53
CA ILE A 29 4.67 20.05 3.58
C ILE A 29 6.18 20.02 3.74
N THR A 30 6.67 19.07 4.52
CA THR A 30 8.08 18.73 4.55
C THR A 30 8.34 17.91 3.29
N PRO A 31 9.09 18.41 2.30
CA PRO A 31 9.43 17.61 1.14
C PRO A 31 10.59 16.71 1.57
N SER A 32 10.30 15.44 1.92
CA SER A 32 11.23 14.28 1.90
C SER A 32 10.81 13.12 2.83
N ILE A 33 9.64 12.51 2.65
CA ILE A 33 9.39 11.14 3.18
C ILE A 33 8.62 10.32 2.13
N GLN A 34 9.23 10.08 0.97
CA GLN A 34 8.74 9.04 0.04
C GLN A 34 9.76 7.91 -0.20
N ASP A 35 11.05 8.12 0.09
CA ASP A 35 12.10 7.15 -0.27
C ASP A 35 12.68 6.32 0.87
N SER A 36 12.32 6.58 2.13
CA SER A 36 12.85 5.81 3.26
C SER A 36 12.09 4.49 3.49
N LEU A 37 12.81 3.46 3.90
CA LEU A 37 12.26 2.18 4.33
C LEU A 37 11.50 2.37 5.65
N VAL A 38 10.23 1.94 5.72
CA VAL A 38 9.40 2.14 6.93
C VAL A 38 9.63 0.99 7.91
N ALA A 39 10.65 1.15 8.75
CA ALA A 39 10.93 0.23 9.86
C ALA A 39 10.11 0.58 11.10
N VAL A 40 9.61 -0.46 11.78
CA VAL A 40 9.01 -0.33 13.11
C VAL A 40 10.13 -0.12 14.12
N LYS A 41 10.04 0.95 14.92
CA LYS A 41 10.99 1.19 16.02
C LYS A 41 10.58 0.34 17.22
N HIS A 42 11.50 -0.50 17.71
CA HIS A 42 11.30 -1.38 18.87
C HIS A 42 10.02 -2.24 18.76
N PRO A 43 9.90 -3.13 17.76
CA PRO A 43 8.73 -3.98 17.60
C PRO A 43 8.60 -4.91 18.80
N HIS A 44 7.49 -4.80 19.54
CA HIS A 44 7.13 -5.75 20.59
C HIS A 44 6.47 -6.97 19.95
N LEU A 45 7.29 -7.89 19.43
CA LEU A 45 6.85 -8.99 18.57
C LEU A 45 5.78 -9.92 19.17
N SER A 46 5.62 -9.95 20.50
CA SER A 46 4.55 -10.73 21.14
C SER A 46 3.14 -10.24 20.79
N ASP A 47 3.01 -8.98 20.36
CA ASP A 47 1.73 -8.39 20.01
C ASP A 47 1.34 -8.72 18.55
N TYR A 48 2.25 -9.35 17.81
CA TYR A 48 2.12 -9.67 16.40
C TYR A 48 1.79 -11.15 16.22
N LYS A 49 0.76 -11.44 15.43
CA LYS A 49 0.47 -12.79 14.97
C LYS A 49 1.38 -13.11 13.79
N VAL A 50 2.12 -14.22 13.87
CA VAL A 50 2.87 -14.74 12.73
C VAL A 50 1.88 -15.41 11.77
N LEU A 51 1.81 -14.92 10.54
CA LEU A 51 0.98 -15.51 9.48
C LEU A 51 1.75 -16.61 8.74
N GLU A 52 3.03 -16.37 8.44
CA GLU A 52 3.88 -17.32 7.75
C GLU A 52 5.36 -17.05 8.03
N SER A 53 6.18 -18.10 8.06
CA SER A 53 7.63 -18.02 8.22
C SER A 53 8.34 -18.67 7.04
N GLY A 54 8.50 -17.92 5.94
CA GLY A 54 9.13 -18.38 4.69
C GLY A 54 10.49 -17.70 4.43
N ALA A 55 10.67 -17.20 3.20
CA ALA A 55 11.83 -16.37 2.83
C ALA A 55 11.84 -15.05 3.61
N ILE A 56 10.66 -14.51 3.87
CA ILE A 56 10.36 -13.48 4.87
C ILE A 56 9.37 -14.05 5.89
N ILE A 57 9.41 -13.50 7.10
CA ILE A 57 8.37 -13.75 8.11
C ILE A 57 7.31 -12.68 7.91
N ILE A 58 6.05 -13.09 7.79
CA ILE A 58 4.90 -12.20 7.64
C ILE A 58 4.17 -12.14 8.98
N TYR A 59 3.92 -10.92 9.44
CA TYR A 59 3.20 -10.65 10.67
C TYR A 59 1.92 -9.88 10.40
N GLU A 60 0.93 -10.13 11.25
CA GLU A 60 -0.31 -9.38 11.36
C GLU A 60 -0.36 -8.73 12.74
N HIS A 61 -0.66 -7.44 12.77
CA HIS A 61 -0.94 -6.72 14.01
C HIS A 61 -2.31 -6.06 13.90
N GLN A 62 -3.15 -6.32 14.89
CA GLN A 62 -4.49 -5.77 14.97
C GLN A 62 -4.53 -4.70 16.06
N ARG A 63 -5.02 -3.52 15.72
CA ARG A 63 -5.28 -2.46 16.70
C ARG A 63 -6.77 -2.11 16.72
N PRO A 64 -7.32 -1.68 17.87
CA PRO A 64 -8.66 -1.12 17.91
C PRO A 64 -8.79 0.03 16.91
N GLY A 65 -9.91 0.06 16.18
CA GLY A 65 -10.24 1.20 15.33
C GLY A 65 -10.73 2.38 16.15
N ASP A 66 -10.68 3.56 15.55
CA ASP A 66 -11.22 4.77 16.18
C ASP A 66 -12.74 4.83 16.10
N LYS A 67 -13.33 5.80 16.81
CA LYS A 67 -14.78 6.06 16.81
C LYS A 67 -15.35 6.21 15.40
N LEU A 68 -14.58 6.78 14.47
CA LEU A 68 -14.97 6.94 13.06
C LEU A 68 -15.11 5.61 12.32
N ASN A 69 -14.36 4.59 12.72
CA ASN A 69 -14.42 3.24 12.16
C ASN A 69 -15.33 2.30 12.97
N LEU A 70 -16.21 2.85 13.83
CA LEU A 70 -17.08 2.07 14.72
C LEU A 70 -16.31 1.06 15.57
N PHE A 71 -15.08 1.40 15.96
CA PHE A 71 -14.17 0.51 16.70
C PHE A 71 -13.82 -0.82 16.00
N LYS A 72 -14.08 -0.93 14.68
CA LYS A 72 -13.65 -2.10 13.91
C LYS A 72 -12.13 -2.24 13.97
N PRO A 73 -11.59 -3.45 14.20
CA PRO A 73 -10.14 -3.66 14.21
C PRO A 73 -9.49 -3.21 12.90
N ILE A 74 -8.39 -2.46 13.02
CA ILE A 74 -7.53 -2.11 11.90
C ILE A 74 -6.41 -3.15 11.86
N VAL A 75 -6.38 -3.93 10.78
CA VAL A 75 -5.35 -4.94 10.53
C VAL A 75 -4.22 -4.32 9.73
N THR A 76 -2.99 -4.48 10.19
CA THR A 76 -1.78 -4.02 9.47
C THR A 76 -0.78 -5.14 9.38
N HIS A 77 -0.18 -5.29 8.20
CA HIS A 77 0.76 -6.36 7.91
C HIS A 77 2.19 -5.85 7.89
N TYR A 78 3.09 -6.67 8.41
CA TYR A 78 4.50 -6.38 8.53
C TYR A 78 5.33 -7.57 8.06
N PHE A 79 6.62 -7.33 7.79
CA PHE A 79 7.55 -8.41 7.48
C PHE A 79 8.91 -8.20 8.11
N SER A 80 9.63 -9.31 8.30
CA SER A 80 11.07 -9.30 8.56
C SER A 80 11.77 -10.24 7.59
N VAL A 81 12.98 -9.87 7.18
CA VAL A 81 13.84 -10.80 6.43
C VAL A 81 14.33 -11.88 7.40
N LYS A 82 14.36 -13.13 6.97
CA LYS A 82 14.85 -14.23 7.81
C LYS A 82 16.27 -13.94 8.31
N GLY A 83 16.48 -14.01 9.62
CA GLY A 83 17.75 -13.69 10.27
C GLY A 83 17.98 -12.20 10.54
N SER A 84 17.04 -11.31 10.17
CA SER A 84 17.05 -9.91 10.57
C SER A 84 16.19 -9.69 11.82
N ASP A 85 16.65 -8.80 12.69
CA ASP A 85 15.95 -8.25 13.85
C ASP A 85 14.97 -7.11 13.48
N LYS A 86 14.97 -6.68 12.21
CA LYS A 86 14.19 -5.53 11.75
C LYS A 86 12.85 -5.97 11.19
N VAL A 87 11.81 -5.25 11.61
CA VAL A 87 10.43 -5.40 11.13
C VAL A 87 10.06 -4.17 10.32
N TYR A 88 9.45 -4.39 9.16
CA TYR A 88 9.05 -3.35 8.23
C TYR A 88 7.57 -3.48 7.89
N LEU A 89 6.95 -2.39 7.46
CA LEU A 89 5.59 -2.46 6.92
C LEU A 89 5.58 -3.30 5.63
N LEU A 90 4.64 -4.24 5.50
CA LEU A 90 4.51 -5.09 4.31
C LEU A 90 3.95 -4.29 3.14
N THR A 91 4.84 -3.76 2.32
CA THR A 91 4.52 -3.04 1.07
C THR A 91 5.50 -3.45 -0.02
N VAL A 92 5.06 -3.37 -1.27
CA VAL A 92 5.90 -3.65 -2.44
C VAL A 92 7.09 -2.71 -2.46
N GLY A 93 6.87 -1.44 -2.09
CA GLY A 93 7.91 -0.43 -1.99
C GLY A 93 9.00 -0.79 -0.97
N ASN A 94 8.64 -1.26 0.22
CA ASN A 94 9.63 -1.67 1.22
C ASN A 94 10.38 -2.94 0.79
N LEU A 95 9.70 -3.92 0.20
CA LEU A 95 10.35 -5.13 -0.31
C LEU A 95 11.35 -4.81 -1.43
N LYS A 96 10.98 -3.97 -2.40
CA LYS A 96 11.88 -3.52 -3.47
C LYS A 96 13.11 -2.78 -2.94
N LYS A 97 12.97 -2.01 -1.87
CA LYS A 97 14.08 -1.33 -1.18
C LYS A 97 15.01 -2.33 -0.48
N ILE A 98 14.47 -3.38 0.16
CA ILE A 98 15.26 -4.44 0.80
C ILE A 98 16.04 -5.27 -0.23
N TYR A 99 15.36 -5.71 -1.29
CA TYR A 99 15.93 -6.60 -2.31
C TYR A 99 16.57 -5.84 -3.48
N ARG A 100 17.01 -4.60 -3.25
CA ARG A 100 17.51 -3.72 -4.31
C ARG A 100 18.65 -4.38 -5.09
N ASN A 101 18.59 -4.27 -6.42
CA ASN A 101 19.63 -4.73 -7.35
C ASN A 101 19.91 -6.25 -7.34
N GLY A 102 18.88 -7.08 -7.18
CA GLY A 102 18.99 -8.54 -7.24
C GLY A 102 17.83 -9.20 -7.98
N PRO A 103 17.91 -10.52 -8.25
CA PRO A 103 16.86 -11.25 -8.99
C PRO A 103 15.51 -11.27 -8.26
N HIS A 104 15.48 -11.02 -6.95
CA HIS A 104 14.25 -10.80 -6.19
C HIS A 104 13.57 -9.47 -6.54
N PHE A 105 14.33 -8.44 -6.90
CA PHE A 105 13.77 -7.16 -7.34
C PHE A 105 12.94 -7.32 -8.61
N ASP A 106 13.46 -8.04 -9.61
CA ASP A 106 12.77 -8.23 -10.89
C ASP A 106 11.45 -9.00 -10.72
N ILE A 107 11.44 -9.99 -9.82
CA ILE A 107 10.21 -10.68 -9.42
C ILE A 107 9.22 -9.71 -8.78
N LEU A 108 9.69 -8.91 -7.81
CA LEU A 108 8.85 -7.93 -7.12
C LEU A 108 8.27 -6.89 -8.08
N ASP A 109 9.02 -6.51 -9.11
CA ASP A 109 8.60 -5.55 -10.11
C ASP A 109 7.59 -6.11 -11.11
N THR A 110 7.78 -7.36 -11.52
CA THR A 110 6.94 -8.00 -12.55
C THR A 110 5.67 -8.65 -12.02
N ARG A 111 5.68 -9.18 -10.78
CA ARG A 111 4.59 -10.02 -10.24
C ARG A 111 3.65 -9.28 -9.29
N PHE A 112 4.11 -8.21 -8.63
CA PHE A 112 3.35 -7.53 -7.59
C PHE A 112 3.11 -6.08 -7.98
N ARG A 113 1.87 -5.75 -8.34
CA ARG A 113 1.46 -4.42 -8.78
C ARG A 113 1.03 -3.55 -7.61
N THR A 114 0.40 -4.16 -6.61
CA THR A 114 -0.15 -3.49 -5.43
C THR A 114 0.26 -4.20 -4.14
N ASP A 115 0.20 -3.48 -3.02
CA ASP A 115 0.47 -4.06 -1.70
C ASP A 115 -0.50 -5.20 -1.34
N GLY A 116 -1.72 -5.17 -1.89
CA GLY A 116 -2.70 -6.26 -1.70
C GLY A 116 -2.26 -7.58 -2.31
N ASP A 117 -1.49 -7.55 -3.40
CA ASP A 117 -1.00 -8.75 -4.08
C ASP A 117 -0.05 -9.57 -3.19
N LEU A 118 0.64 -8.92 -2.24
CA LEU A 118 1.59 -9.56 -1.33
C LEU A 118 0.93 -10.56 -0.37
N LEU A 119 -0.36 -10.35 -0.08
CA LEU A 119 -1.14 -11.19 0.84
C LEU A 119 -2.01 -12.21 0.11
N ASN A 120 -1.81 -12.39 -1.20
CA ASN A 120 -2.47 -13.46 -1.91
C ASN A 120 -1.89 -14.82 -1.46
N TYR A 121 -2.76 -15.72 -1.02
CA TYR A 121 -2.36 -17.05 -0.59
C TYR A 121 -2.37 -18.00 -1.79
N ASP A 122 -1.24 -18.63 -2.06
CA ASP A 122 -1.12 -19.65 -3.08
C ASP A 122 -1.56 -21.01 -2.50
N HIS A 123 -2.76 -21.44 -2.90
CA HIS A 123 -3.32 -22.71 -2.45
C HIS A 123 -2.59 -23.95 -2.97
N ILE A 124 -1.87 -23.85 -4.10
CA ILE A 124 -1.12 -24.97 -4.69
C ILE A 124 0.16 -25.18 -3.88
N HIS A 125 0.86 -24.10 -3.56
CA HIS A 125 2.13 -24.15 -2.83
C HIS A 125 1.99 -23.99 -1.31
N GLN A 126 0.75 -23.86 -0.82
CA GLN A 126 0.38 -23.70 0.59
C GLN A 126 1.20 -22.63 1.32
N GLN A 127 1.36 -21.48 0.67
CA GLN A 127 2.09 -20.34 1.23
C GLN A 127 1.66 -19.03 0.57
N TYR A 128 1.98 -17.89 1.17
CA TYR A 128 1.78 -16.58 0.54
C TYR A 128 2.63 -16.47 -0.74
N SER A 129 2.03 -15.95 -1.81
CA SER A 129 2.67 -15.86 -3.12
C SER A 129 4.02 -15.14 -3.07
N ILE A 130 4.14 -14.12 -2.22
CA ILE A 130 5.41 -13.41 -2.02
C ILE A 130 6.52 -14.34 -1.52
N ASN A 131 6.24 -15.18 -0.52
CA ASN A 131 7.22 -16.12 0.02
C ASN A 131 7.55 -17.22 -0.99
N TYR A 132 6.56 -17.69 -1.74
CA TYR A 132 6.79 -18.64 -2.83
C TYR A 132 7.81 -18.09 -3.83
N TYR A 133 7.56 -16.91 -4.40
CA TYR A 133 8.46 -16.37 -5.43
C TYR A 133 9.82 -15.97 -4.88
N LEU A 134 9.89 -15.41 -3.66
CA LEU A 134 11.17 -15.10 -3.02
C LEU A 134 11.99 -16.37 -2.75
N SER A 135 11.36 -17.50 -2.41
CA SER A 135 12.05 -18.77 -2.16
C SER A 135 12.71 -19.37 -3.40
N LYS A 136 12.16 -19.11 -4.61
CA LYS A 136 12.66 -19.69 -5.86
C LYS A 136 14.01 -19.12 -6.29
N ASN A 137 14.33 -17.90 -5.88
CA ASN A 137 15.56 -17.21 -6.23
C ASN A 137 16.60 -17.18 -5.09
N ASN A 138 16.47 -18.07 -4.09
CA ASN A 138 17.45 -18.26 -3.01
C ASN A 138 18.52 -19.33 -3.33
N ARG A 139 18.77 -19.62 -4.61
CA ARG A 139 19.75 -20.64 -5.07
C ARG A 139 21.03 -20.01 -5.57
#